data_AF-A0A965VYN9-F1
#
_entry.id   AF-A0A965VYN9-F1
#
_cell.length_a   1.000
_cell.length_b   1.000
_cell.length_c   1.000
_cell.angle_alpha   90.00
_cell.angle_beta   90.00
_cell.angle_gamma   90.00
#
_symmetry.space_group_name_H-M   'P 1'
#
loop_
_entity.id
_entity.type
_entity.pdbx_description
1 polymer ?
#
loop_
_entity_poly.entity_id
_entity_poly.type
_entity_poly.pdbx_seq_one_letter_code
_entity_poly.pdbx_strand_id
1 'polypeptide(L)'
;HFTTMLLSFNGMAFAFFSHKVLRWKTPFLILIILGIFPFLLFYSTVYLYFGYLMLIFVGFILLDAITKLLSINISLFRFATHFTVMNLALFLGFFKYLKGIKTSIWEPTERLQ
;
A
#
# COMPACT_ATOMS: atom_id res chain seq x y z
N HIS A 1 11.40 -24.29 11.02
CA HIS A 1 11.81 -24.61 9.62
C HIS A 1 11.92 -23.36 8.73
N PHE A 2 11.01 -22.38 8.79
CA PHE A 2 11.14 -21.13 8.00
C PHE A 2 12.11 -20.09 8.59
N THR A 3 12.37 -20.13 9.89
CA THR A 3 13.26 -19.19 10.59
C THR A 3 14.72 -19.33 10.17
N THR A 4 15.17 -20.56 9.88
CA THR A 4 16.53 -20.84 9.41
C THR A 4 16.79 -20.36 7.98
N MET A 5 15.76 -20.31 7.12
CA MET A 5 15.86 -19.72 5.78
C MET A 5 15.90 -18.18 5.80
N LEU A 6 15.17 -17.55 6.73
CA LEU A 6 15.18 -16.07 6.88
C LEU A 6 16.53 -15.52 7.36
N LEU A 7 17.30 -16.30 8.13
CA LEU A 7 18.62 -15.93 8.65
C LEU A 7 19.78 -16.26 7.70
N SER A 8 19.53 -17.00 6.62
CA SER A 8 20.52 -17.15 5.56
C SER A 8 20.53 -15.86 4.72
N PHE A 9 21.65 -15.13 4.70
CA PHE A 9 21.83 -13.91 3.88
C PHE A 9 21.97 -14.24 2.38
N ASN A 10 21.05 -15.03 1.84
CA ASN A 10 20.99 -15.38 0.42
C ASN A 10 19.93 -14.54 -0.31
N GLY A 11 20.10 -14.35 -1.62
CA GLY A 11 19.16 -13.56 -2.45
C GLY A 11 17.71 -14.05 -2.38
N MET A 12 17.50 -15.36 -2.18
CA MET A 12 16.16 -15.94 -1.97
C MET A 12 15.51 -15.49 -0.65
N ALA A 13 16.29 -15.39 0.42
CA ALA A 13 15.80 -14.91 1.71
C ALA A 13 15.45 -13.42 1.65
N PHE A 14 16.27 -12.62 0.95
CA PHE A 14 15.99 -11.21 0.69
C PHE A 14 14.69 -11.02 -0.12
N ALA A 15 14.52 -11.77 -1.21
CA ALA A 15 13.31 -11.74 -2.02
C ALA A 15 12.06 -12.12 -1.20
N PHE A 16 12.17 -13.16 -0.37
CA PHE A 16 11.08 -13.59 0.50
C PHE A 16 10.72 -12.54 1.56
N PHE A 17 11.73 -11.96 2.22
CA PHE A 17 11.52 -10.91 3.21
C PHE A 17 10.87 -9.66 2.60
N SER A 18 11.41 -9.16 1.50
CA SER A 18 10.87 -7.99 0.81
C SER A 18 9.46 -8.24 0.27
N HIS A 19 9.21 -9.37 -0.39
CA HIS A 19 7.90 -9.59 -1.00
C HIS A 19 6.80 -9.97 0.01
N LYS A 20 7.15 -10.70 1.07
CA LYS A 20 6.16 -11.23 2.02
C LYS A 20 6.05 -10.41 3.29
N VAL A 21 7.18 -10.11 3.93
CA VAL A 21 7.19 -9.38 5.21
C VAL A 21 6.94 -7.89 4.97
N LEU A 22 7.69 -7.28 4.05
CA LEU A 22 7.55 -5.85 3.78
C LEU A 22 6.12 -5.55 3.31
N ARG A 23 5.55 -6.34 2.40
CA ARG A 23 4.19 -6.15 1.89
C ARG A 23 3.12 -6.08 2.98
N TRP A 24 3.25 -6.85 4.05
CA TRP A 24 2.32 -6.80 5.19
C TRP A 24 2.57 -5.59 6.10
N LYS A 25 3.80 -5.07 6.12
CA LYS A 25 4.20 -3.90 6.90
C LYS A 25 4.03 -2.58 6.13
N THR A 26 4.02 -2.61 4.81
CA THR A 26 3.85 -1.45 3.90
C THR A 26 2.70 -0.54 4.31
N PRO A 27 1.46 -1.01 4.56
CA PRO A 27 0.37 -0.12 4.95
C PRO A 27 0.65 0.67 6.23
N PHE A 28 1.29 0.05 7.22
CA PHE A 28 1.66 0.71 8.47
C PHE A 28 2.80 1.71 8.27
N LEU A 29 3.81 1.35 7.48
CA LEU A 29 4.93 2.23 7.15
C LEU A 29 4.45 3.49 6.41
N ILE A 30 3.53 3.35 5.46
CA ILE A 30 2.95 4.49 4.75
C ILE A 30 2.27 5.45 5.72
N LEU A 31 1.48 4.94 6.67
CA LEU A 31 0.79 5.78 7.67
C LEU A 31 1.75 6.46 8.63
N ILE A 32 2.79 5.75 9.08
CA ILE A 32 3.84 6.30 9.94
C ILE A 32 4.57 7.43 9.22
N ILE A 33 4.98 7.21 7.96
CA ILE A 33 5.63 8.23 7.15
C ILE A 33 4.68 9.42 6.99
N LEU A 34 3.42 9.20 6.60
CA LEU A 34 2.43 10.27 6.44
C LEU A 34 2.23 11.11 7.72
N GLY A 35 2.30 10.47 8.90
CA GLY A 35 2.19 11.16 10.19
C GLY A 35 3.45 11.94 10.60
N ILE A 36 4.64 11.40 10.32
CA ILE A 36 5.92 12.01 10.72
C ILE A 36 6.36 13.10 9.71
N PHE A 37 6.02 12.92 8.45
CA PHE A 37 6.52 13.73 7.35
C PHE A 37 6.24 15.24 7.50
N PRO A 38 5.05 15.70 7.95
CA PRO A 38 4.78 17.12 8.18
C PRO A 38 5.74 17.77 9.19
N PHE A 39 6.20 17.02 10.19
CA PHE A 39 7.16 17.51 11.18
C PHE A 39 8.58 17.62 10.60
N LEU A 40 8.93 16.75 9.65
CA LEU A 40 10.23 16.78 8.97
C LEU A 40 10.37 17.90 7.93
N LEU A 41 9.25 18.41 7.39
CA LEU A 41 9.26 19.47 6.38
C LEU A 41 10.02 20.73 6.83
N PHE A 42 10.02 21.03 8.13
CA PHE A 42 10.66 22.22 8.69
C PHE A 42 12.16 22.04 8.97
N TYR A 43 12.68 20.81 8.89
CA TYR A 43 14.06 20.51 9.31
C TYR A 43 15.09 20.71 8.20
N SER A 44 14.69 20.53 6.93
CA SER A 44 15.61 20.68 5.80
C SER A 44 14.86 20.91 4.49
N THR A 45 15.47 21.70 3.59
CA THR A 45 14.99 21.90 2.22
C THR A 45 14.88 20.60 1.43
N VAL A 46 15.67 19.57 1.78
CA VAL A 46 15.56 18.23 1.17
C VAL A 46 14.18 17.62 1.40
N TYR A 47 13.62 17.79 2.60
CA TYR A 47 12.28 17.28 2.92
C TYR A 47 11.18 18.05 2.18
N LEU A 48 11.39 19.34 1.86
CA LEU A 48 10.46 20.09 1.00
C LEU A 48 10.36 19.47 -0.40
N TYR A 49 11.48 19.08 -1.02
CA TYR A 49 11.46 18.39 -2.32
C TYR A 49 10.69 17.08 -2.26
N PHE A 50 10.92 16.27 -1.22
CA PHE A 50 10.13 15.06 -0.99
C PHE A 50 8.63 15.37 -0.77
N GLY A 51 8.31 16.50 -0.16
CA GLY A 51 6.94 16.95 0.02
C GLY A 51 6.26 17.30 -1.29
N TYR A 52 6.96 17.97 -2.20
CA TYR A 52 6.46 18.21 -3.54
C TYR A 52 6.22 16.90 -4.31
N LEU A 53 7.12 15.93 -4.22
CA LEU A 53 6.92 14.61 -4.83
C LEU A 53 5.68 13.89 -4.24
N MET A 54 5.47 13.99 -2.94
CA MET A 54 4.30 13.43 -2.28
C MET A 54 3.01 14.10 -2.72
N LEU A 55 3.02 15.44 -2.88
CA LEU A 55 1.89 16.20 -3.42
C LEU A 55 1.60 15.82 -4.88
N ILE A 56 2.61 15.63 -5.72
CA ILE A 56 2.45 15.15 -7.10
C ILE A 56 1.81 13.76 -7.11
N PHE A 57 2.25 12.86 -6.24
CA PHE A 57 1.69 11.52 -6.13
C PHE A 57 0.21 11.54 -5.70
N VAL A 58 -0.15 12.38 -4.72
CA VAL A 58 -1.55 12.60 -4.35
C VAL A 58 -2.34 13.22 -5.52
N GLY A 59 -1.72 14.15 -6.24
CA GLY A 59 -2.28 14.72 -7.46
C GLY A 59 -2.62 13.67 -8.52
N PHE A 60 -1.77 12.67 -8.73
CA PHE A 60 -2.06 11.56 -9.65
C PHE A 60 -3.28 10.74 -9.22
N ILE A 61 -3.49 10.51 -7.92
CA ILE A 61 -4.66 9.80 -7.41
C ILE A 61 -5.94 10.62 -7.66
N LEU A 62 -5.88 11.93 -7.41
CA LEU A 62 -7.01 12.84 -7.64
C LEU A 62 -7.33 12.94 -9.14
N LEU A 63 -6.31 13.05 -9.99
CA LEU A 63 -6.47 13.06 -11.44
C LEU A 63 -7.07 11.75 -11.93
N ASP A 64 -6.63 10.59 -11.43
CA ASP A 64 -7.24 9.30 -11.75
C ASP A 64 -8.74 9.29 -11.41
N ALA A 65 -9.11 9.77 -10.21
CA ALA A 65 -10.52 9.86 -9.80
C ALA A 65 -11.35 10.77 -10.73
N ILE A 66 -10.79 11.90 -11.17
CA ILE A 66 -11.45 12.82 -12.11
C ILE A 66 -11.53 12.20 -13.52
N THR A 67 -10.47 11.58 -14.01
CA THR A 67 -10.47 10.92 -15.34
C THR A 67 -11.45 9.77 -15.39
N LYS A 68 -11.62 9.04 -14.28
CA LYS A 68 -12.65 8.00 -14.13
C LYS A 68 -14.07 8.58 -14.24
N LEU A 69 -14.32 9.76 -13.67
CA LEU A 69 -15.60 10.47 -13.81
C LEU A 69 -15.85 10.90 -15.26
N LEU A 70 -14.79 11.28 -15.97
CA LEU A 70 -14.82 11.68 -17.39
C LEU A 70 -14.77 10.48 -18.36
N SER A 71 -14.78 9.23 -17.86
CA SER A 71 -14.64 7.99 -18.65
C SER A 71 -13.35 7.88 -19.47
N ILE A 72 -12.31 8.66 -19.12
CA ILE A 72 -10.99 8.63 -19.75
C ILE A 72 -10.09 7.69 -18.94
N ASN A 73 -9.45 6.74 -19.61
CA ASN A 73 -8.72 5.65 -18.99
C ASN A 73 -7.21 5.80 -19.16
N ILE A 74 -6.53 6.52 -18.25
CA ILE A 74 -5.06 6.65 -18.27
C ILE A 74 -4.45 5.58 -17.37
N SER A 75 -3.59 4.71 -17.90
CA SER A 75 -2.99 3.58 -17.17
C SER A 75 -2.02 4.02 -16.07
N LEU A 76 -1.29 5.12 -16.29
CA LEU A 76 -0.23 5.59 -15.40
C LEU A 76 -0.77 6.09 -14.06
N PHE A 77 -1.84 6.90 -14.06
CA PHE A 77 -2.47 7.38 -12.83
C PHE A 77 -3.16 6.27 -12.03
N ARG A 78 -3.73 5.30 -12.76
CA ARG A 78 -4.36 4.11 -12.18
C ARG A 78 -3.41 3.27 -11.34
N PHE A 79 -2.12 3.24 -11.70
CA PHE A 79 -1.11 2.55 -10.91
C PHE A 79 -0.99 3.15 -9.51
N ALA A 80 -0.95 4.48 -9.41
CA ALA A 80 -0.88 5.19 -8.12
C ALA A 80 -2.12 4.92 -7.26
N THR A 81 -3.32 5.03 -7.85
CA THR A 81 -4.59 4.72 -7.17
C THR A 81 -4.66 3.26 -6.74
N HIS A 82 -4.31 2.32 -7.61
CA HIS A 82 -4.33 0.91 -7.30
C HIS A 82 -3.36 0.58 -6.16
N PHE A 83 -2.16 1.17 -6.18
CA PHE A 83 -1.18 1.01 -5.11
C PHE A 83 -1.73 1.50 -3.77
N THR A 84 -2.35 2.69 -3.70
CA THR A 84 -2.89 3.21 -2.45
C THR A 84 -4.10 2.44 -1.96
N VAL A 85 -5.04 2.10 -2.85
CA VAL A 85 -6.25 1.33 -2.51
C VAL A 85 -5.88 -0.08 -2.02
N MET A 86 -4.92 -0.75 -2.65
CA MET A 86 -4.46 -2.07 -2.20
C MET A 86 -3.90 -2.01 -0.78
N ASN A 87 -3.03 -1.04 -0.49
CA ASN A 87 -2.45 -0.89 0.86
C ASN A 87 -3.52 -0.52 1.89
N LEU A 88 -4.46 0.37 1.55
CA LEU A 88 -5.57 0.74 2.42
C LEU A 88 -6.49 -0.46 2.71
N ALA A 89 -6.78 -1.29 1.70
CA ALA A 89 -7.57 -2.50 1.86
C ALA A 89 -6.88 -3.52 2.78
N LEU A 90 -5.55 -3.69 2.68
CA LEU A 90 -4.77 -4.53 3.59
C LEU A 90 -4.83 -4.02 5.03
N PHE A 91 -4.69 -2.70 5.22
CA PHE A 91 -4.81 -2.07 6.54
C PHE A 91 -6.19 -2.33 7.16
N LEU A 92 -7.27 -2.05 6.43
CA LEU A 92 -8.63 -2.29 6.89
C LEU A 92 -8.90 -3.79 7.14
N GLY A 93 -8.39 -4.66 6.26
CA GLY A 93 -8.46 -6.11 6.41
C GLY A 93 -7.78 -6.59 7.69
N PHE A 94 -6.67 -5.98 8.09
CA PHE A 94 -5.99 -6.30 9.34
C PHE A 94 -6.86 -5.95 10.56
N PHE A 95 -7.51 -4.78 10.61
CA PHE A 95 -8.42 -4.47 11.71
C PHE A 95 -9.67 -5.36 11.71
N LYS A 96 -10.18 -5.72 10.53
CA LYS A 96 -11.28 -6.70 10.42
C LYS A 96 -10.85 -8.05 10.98
N TYR A 97 -9.63 -8.49 10.71
CA TYR A 97 -9.04 -9.71 11.29
C TYR A 97 -8.95 -9.64 12.81
N LEU A 98 -8.45 -8.53 13.37
CA LEU A 98 -8.36 -8.33 14.82
C LEU A 98 -9.73 -8.34 15.52
N LYS A 99 -10.79 -7.86 14.85
CA LYS A 99 -12.16 -7.87 15.39
C LYS A 99 -12.81 -9.27 15.44
N GLY A 100 -12.11 -10.30 14.95
CA GLY A 100 -12.62 -11.67 14.89
C GLY A 100 -13.42 -11.91 13.62
N ILE A 101 -12.76 -12.44 12.59
CA ILE A 101 -13.44 -12.93 11.39
C ILE A 101 -14.07 -14.27 11.76
N LYS A 102 -15.40 -14.33 11.72
CA LYS A 102 -16.17 -15.53 12.11
C LYS A 102 -16.12 -16.65 11.07
N THR A 103 -15.89 -16.31 9.80
CA THR A 103 -15.82 -17.27 8.68
C THR A 103 -14.69 -16.86 7.74
N SER A 104 -13.68 -17.73 7.59
CA SER A 104 -12.60 -17.59 6.59
C SER A 104 -12.91 -18.40 5.31
N ILE A 105 -14.13 -18.90 5.20
CA ILE A 105 -14.56 -19.73 4.08
C ILE A 105 -14.88 -18.78 2.92
N TRP A 106 -14.14 -18.91 1.83
CA TRP A 106 -14.44 -18.20 0.60
C TRP A 106 -15.73 -18.77 0.02
N GLU A 107 -16.81 -18.01 0.06
CA GLU A 107 -18.06 -18.38 -0.59
C GLU A 107 -17.95 -18.07 -2.09
N PRO A 108 -18.13 -19.08 -2.96
CA PRO A 108 -18.13 -18.84 -4.39
C PRO A 108 -19.29 -17.93 -4.77
N THR A 109 -19.06 -16.98 -5.69
CA THR A 109 -20.13 -16.17 -6.28
C THR A 109 -21.16 -17.07 -6.93
N GLU A 110 -22.43 -16.92 -6.54
CA GLU A 110 -23.52 -17.67 -7.14
C GLU A 110 -23.57 -17.42 -8.64
N ARG A 111 -23.59 -18.51 -9.39
CA ARG A 111 -23.71 -18.48 -10.85
C ARG A 111 -25.19 -18.56 -11.14
N LEU A 112 -25.75 -17.53 -11.77
CA LEU A 112 -27.07 -17.62 -12.39
C LEU A 112 -26.98 -18.72 -13.45
N GLN A 113 -27.52 -19.90 -13.15
CA GLN A 113 -27.77 -20.97 -14.12
C GLN A 113 -29.06 -20.69 -14.88
#